data_AF-A0A9D1P9U7-F1
#
_entry.id   AF-A0A9D1P9U7-F1
#
_cell.length_a   1.000
_cell.length_b   1.000
_cell.length_c   1.000
_cell.angle_alpha   90.00
_cell.angle_beta   90.00
_cell.angle_gamma   90.00
#
_symmetry.space_group_name_H-M   'P 1'
#
loop_
_entity.id
_entity.type
_entity.pdbx_description
1 polymer ?
#
loop_
_entity_poly.entity_id
_entity_poly.type
_entity_poly.pdbx_seq_one_letter_code
_entity_poly.pdbx_strand_id
1 'polypeptide(L)'
;MRRTLRKFPEMQLFGTPVQIHFARQLMGQLACQRAQATSACESLAAVRCGSDAHALAKWYITHVFHHQKRATWWIANREYLLCPWFIEEYLRAYRPGRHAAADEPACVAAVWEEAMLRPAKARFRGAVEVHALPNAGKEETGQILVRYEMNPELSRVARGAKLRWDHARTAYVRTVDECAMPLVDRAAEVCAKLLTAGFRVLALDASVREKALSGTYAREYPRWIRRGKNPFTLEFLYTHNPWLHERVRSLGARWSGQAMEVNWMLTEETQEFAQLYNFRITEDAQEIFERWHRTVKNARIWEETGAEEALLPALDGDALAERLCARIEIPEDLRDDDG
;
A
#
# COMPACT_ATOMS: atom_id res chain seq x y z
N MET A 1 -20.13 -30.36 19.32
CA MET A 1 -21.59 -30.31 19.07
C MET A 1 -21.91 -29.22 18.03
N ARG A 2 -22.22 -29.63 16.79
CA ARG A 2 -22.64 -28.72 15.71
C ARG A 2 -24.03 -28.17 16.05
N ARG A 3 -24.11 -26.96 16.61
CA ARG A 3 -25.38 -26.23 16.68
C ARG A 3 -25.73 -25.80 15.27
N THR A 4 -26.74 -26.45 14.72
CA THR A 4 -27.44 -26.10 13.48
C THR A 4 -27.71 -24.59 13.47
N LEU A 5 -27.16 -23.91 12.46
CA LEU A 5 -27.56 -22.56 12.09
C LEU A 5 -29.07 -22.57 11.96
N ARG A 6 -29.79 -21.92 12.88
CA ARG A 6 -31.22 -21.65 12.72
C ARG A 6 -31.36 -21.00 11.35
N LYS A 7 -32.05 -21.67 10.42
CA LYS A 7 -32.37 -21.12 9.11
C LYS A 7 -33.15 -19.84 9.35
N PHE A 8 -32.47 -18.70 9.22
CA PHE A 8 -33.13 -17.42 9.04
C PHE A 8 -33.91 -17.53 7.72
N PRO A 9 -35.14 -16.99 7.64
CA PRO A 9 -35.92 -16.99 6.40
C PRO A 9 -35.05 -16.43 5.27
N GLU A 10 -35.12 -17.03 4.08
CA GLU A 10 -34.30 -16.65 2.93
C GLU A 10 -34.50 -15.17 2.59
N MET A 11 -33.64 -14.34 3.17
CA MET A 11 -33.74 -12.91 3.05
C MET A 11 -33.18 -12.53 1.68
N GLN A 12 -34.02 -11.95 0.83
CA GLN A 12 -33.57 -11.45 -0.47
C GLN A 12 -32.57 -10.31 -0.23
N LEU A 13 -31.32 -10.54 -0.66
CA LEU A 13 -30.27 -9.54 -0.69
C LEU A 13 -30.07 -9.09 -2.14
N PHE A 14 -29.85 -7.80 -2.33
CA PHE A 14 -29.58 -7.19 -3.63
C PHE A 14 -28.07 -6.96 -3.79
N GLY A 15 -27.50 -7.43 -4.89
CA GLY A 15 -26.07 -7.32 -5.20
C GLY A 15 -25.63 -8.36 -6.23
N THR A 16 -24.35 -8.40 -6.57
CA THR A 16 -23.81 -9.48 -7.41
C THR A 16 -23.84 -10.81 -6.64
N PRO A 17 -23.86 -11.97 -7.33
CA PRO A 17 -23.86 -13.28 -6.66
C PRO A 17 -22.73 -13.44 -5.63
N VAL A 18 -21.54 -12.90 -5.92
CA VAL A 18 -20.38 -12.91 -5.02
C VAL A 18 -20.61 -12.00 -3.81
N GLN A 19 -21.13 -10.78 -4.03
CA GLN A 19 -21.46 -9.87 -2.93
C GLN A 19 -22.54 -10.45 -2.02
N ILE A 20 -23.58 -11.06 -2.60
CA ILE A 20 -24.66 -11.73 -1.85
C ILE A 20 -24.09 -12.88 -1.01
N HIS A 21 -23.20 -13.69 -1.59
CA HIS A 21 -22.54 -14.77 -0.85
C HIS A 21 -21.74 -14.24 0.34
N PHE A 22 -20.93 -13.19 0.12
CA PHE A 22 -20.09 -12.61 1.16
C PHE A 22 -20.91 -11.90 2.25
N ALA A 23 -21.96 -11.16 1.86
CA ALA A 23 -22.92 -10.56 2.79
C ALA A 23 -23.63 -11.63 3.64
N ARG A 24 -23.98 -12.78 3.07
CA ARG A 24 -24.54 -13.92 3.82
C ARG A 24 -23.55 -14.49 4.83
N GLN A 25 -22.26 -14.55 4.50
CA GLN A 25 -21.22 -14.96 5.46
C GLN A 25 -21.10 -13.97 6.62
N LEU A 26 -21.08 -12.67 6.32
CA LEU A 26 -21.04 -11.59 7.33
C LEU A 26 -22.28 -11.61 8.24
N MET A 27 -23.48 -11.80 7.67
CA MET A 27 -24.71 -12.00 8.44
C MET A 27 -24.62 -13.22 9.35
N GLY A 28 -24.08 -14.34 8.85
CA GLY A 28 -23.86 -15.54 9.66
C GLY A 28 -22.90 -15.31 10.82
N GLN A 29 -21.80 -14.60 10.58
CA GLN A 29 -20.83 -14.22 11.62
C GLN A 29 -21.46 -13.32 12.67
N LEU A 30 -22.18 -12.28 12.27
CA LEU A 30 -22.86 -11.36 13.19
C LEU A 30 -23.91 -12.08 14.04
N ALA A 31 -24.64 -13.05 13.48
CA ALA A 31 -25.58 -13.89 14.23
C ALA A 31 -24.88 -14.77 15.29
N CYS A 32 -23.69 -15.27 14.98
CA CYS A 32 -22.87 -16.07 15.91
C CYS A 32 -22.16 -15.21 16.98
N GLN A 33 -21.91 -13.93 16.71
CA GLN A 33 -21.20 -12.99 17.60
C GLN A 33 -22.13 -12.19 18.53
N ARG A 34 -23.29 -12.76 18.87
CA ARG A 34 -24.29 -12.11 19.72
C ARG A 34 -23.77 -11.72 21.12
N ALA A 35 -22.83 -12.48 21.67
CA ALA A 35 -22.15 -12.14 22.93
C ALA A 35 -21.29 -10.87 22.81
N GLN A 36 -20.57 -10.70 21.68
CA GLN A 36 -19.78 -9.50 21.41
C GLN A 36 -20.68 -8.28 21.16
N ALA A 37 -21.80 -8.46 20.45
CA ALA A 37 -22.79 -7.39 20.30
C ALA A 37 -23.40 -6.95 21.64
N THR A 38 -23.63 -7.91 22.56
CA THR A 38 -24.11 -7.63 23.91
C THR A 38 -23.06 -6.85 24.69
N SER A 39 -21.80 -7.27 24.67
CA SER A 39 -20.68 -6.56 25.31
C SER A 39 -20.49 -5.14 24.75
N ALA A 40 -20.58 -4.96 23.44
CA ALA A 40 -20.55 -3.63 22.83
C ALA A 40 -21.73 -2.75 23.27
N CYS A 41 -22.91 -3.35 23.47
CA CYS A 41 -24.08 -2.65 24.00
C CYS A 41 -24.00 -2.37 25.51
N GLU A 42 -23.26 -3.17 26.29
CA GLU A 42 -23.04 -2.91 27.72
C GLU A 42 -22.29 -1.59 27.93
N SER A 43 -21.27 -1.32 27.10
CA SER A 43 -20.57 -0.03 27.10
C SER A 43 -21.47 1.16 26.78
N LEU A 44 -22.56 0.95 26.02
CA LEU A 44 -23.55 1.98 25.69
C LEU A 44 -24.66 2.11 26.74
N ALA A 45 -25.04 0.99 27.36
CA ALA A 45 -26.09 0.91 28.37
C ALA A 45 -25.66 1.55 29.70
N ALA A 46 -24.38 1.42 30.06
CA ALA A 46 -23.78 2.09 31.22
C ALA A 46 -23.91 3.63 31.16
N VAL A 47 -23.93 4.19 29.95
CA VAL A 47 -24.08 5.64 29.70
C VAL A 47 -25.55 6.10 29.74
N ARG A 48 -26.52 5.19 29.59
CA ARG A 48 -27.93 5.53 29.30
C ARG A 48 -28.95 5.12 30.36
N CYS A 49 -28.53 4.84 31.59
CA CYS A 49 -29.39 4.51 32.74
C CYS A 49 -30.53 3.51 32.44
N GLY A 50 -30.26 2.21 32.59
CA GLY A 50 -31.31 1.20 32.78
C GLY A 50 -31.86 0.51 31.52
N SER A 51 -31.17 0.57 30.38
CA SER A 51 -31.51 -0.25 29.21
C SER A 51 -30.86 -1.63 29.30
N ASP A 52 -31.61 -2.72 29.13
CA ASP A 52 -31.06 -4.08 29.05
C ASP A 52 -30.19 -4.22 27.77
N ALA A 53 -28.87 -4.34 27.96
CA ALA A 53 -27.90 -4.49 26.87
C ALA A 53 -28.18 -5.72 26.00
N HIS A 54 -28.73 -6.79 26.59
CA HIS A 54 -29.12 -7.97 25.85
C HIS A 54 -30.32 -7.70 24.92
N ALA A 55 -31.32 -6.97 25.42
CA ALA A 55 -32.46 -6.55 24.62
C ALA A 55 -32.04 -5.60 23.48
N LEU A 56 -31.10 -4.69 23.75
CA LEU A 56 -30.57 -3.75 22.77
C LEU A 56 -29.79 -4.46 21.66
N ALA A 57 -28.87 -5.36 22.01
CA ALA A 57 -28.10 -6.14 21.04
C ALA A 57 -29.02 -7.04 20.20
N LYS A 58 -30.02 -7.67 20.84
CA LYS A 58 -31.04 -8.47 20.14
C LYS A 58 -31.82 -7.61 19.15
N TRP A 59 -32.25 -6.42 19.54
CA TRP A 59 -32.97 -5.50 18.66
C TRP A 59 -32.09 -5.06 17.50
N TYR A 60 -30.86 -4.63 17.76
CA TYR A 60 -29.91 -4.16 16.74
C TYR A 60 -29.66 -5.21 15.66
N ILE A 61 -29.27 -6.43 16.05
CA ILE A 61 -29.00 -7.52 15.11
C ILE A 61 -30.25 -7.82 14.28
N THR A 62 -31.41 -7.93 14.94
CA THR A 62 -32.68 -8.21 14.26
C THR A 62 -33.02 -7.09 13.27
N HIS A 63 -32.87 -5.82 13.67
CA HIS A 63 -33.19 -4.66 12.85
C HIS A 63 -32.25 -4.52 11.65
N VAL A 64 -30.93 -4.69 11.83
CA VAL A 64 -29.96 -4.69 10.74
C VAL A 64 -30.30 -5.78 9.72
N PHE A 65 -30.66 -6.97 10.17
CA PHE A 65 -31.05 -8.06 9.27
C PHE A 65 -32.32 -7.66 8.50
N HIS A 66 -33.36 -7.20 9.20
CA HIS A 66 -34.62 -6.89 8.53
C HIS A 66 -34.56 -5.68 7.58
N HIS A 67 -33.70 -4.68 7.84
CA HIS A 67 -33.69 -3.45 7.06
C HIS A 67 -32.54 -3.35 6.04
N GLN A 68 -31.40 -4.01 6.27
CA GLN A 68 -30.25 -3.90 5.35
C GLN A 68 -30.28 -5.00 4.30
N LYS A 69 -30.91 -4.68 3.15
CA LYS A 69 -31.10 -5.62 2.03
C LYS A 69 -29.99 -5.59 0.98
N ARG A 70 -29.09 -4.60 0.98
CA ARG A 70 -28.03 -4.49 -0.04
C ARG A 70 -26.75 -5.17 0.44
N ALA A 71 -26.23 -6.09 -0.37
CA ALA A 71 -25.01 -6.82 -0.05
C ALA A 71 -23.80 -5.88 0.11
N THR A 72 -23.74 -4.79 -0.66
CA THR A 72 -22.67 -3.79 -0.55
C THR A 72 -22.62 -3.10 0.81
N TRP A 73 -23.76 -2.87 1.46
CA TRP A 73 -23.82 -2.27 2.79
C TRP A 73 -23.12 -3.15 3.84
N TRP A 74 -23.40 -4.45 3.80
CA TRP A 74 -22.76 -5.42 4.69
C TRP A 74 -21.24 -5.44 4.51
N ILE A 75 -20.78 -5.37 3.26
CA ILE A 75 -19.36 -5.42 2.93
C ILE A 75 -18.65 -4.13 3.35
N ALA A 76 -19.25 -2.98 3.12
CA ALA A 76 -18.69 -1.67 3.47
C ALA A 76 -18.55 -1.50 4.99
N ASN A 77 -19.54 -1.99 5.75
CA ASN A 77 -19.59 -1.81 7.20
C ASN A 77 -19.00 -2.97 8.01
N ARG A 78 -18.45 -4.00 7.34
CA ARG A 78 -18.06 -5.29 7.95
C ARG A 78 -17.15 -5.17 9.19
N GLU A 79 -16.29 -4.16 9.23
CA GLU A 79 -15.33 -3.94 10.33
C GLU A 79 -15.97 -3.20 11.52
N TYR A 80 -17.11 -2.55 11.29
CA TYR A 80 -17.76 -1.66 12.26
C TYR A 80 -19.04 -2.22 12.87
N LEU A 81 -19.60 -3.31 12.31
CA LEU A 81 -20.89 -3.88 12.72
C LEU A 81 -21.02 -4.18 14.22
N LEU A 82 -19.90 -4.36 14.93
CA LEU A 82 -19.86 -4.65 16.37
C LEU A 82 -19.20 -3.53 17.20
N CYS A 83 -18.81 -2.43 16.58
CA CYS A 83 -18.22 -1.31 17.30
C CYS A 83 -19.30 -0.55 18.09
N PRO A 84 -19.06 -0.20 19.37
CA PRO A 84 -20.03 0.52 20.18
C PRO A 84 -20.51 1.84 19.54
N TRP A 85 -19.60 2.63 18.97
CA TRP A 85 -19.95 3.89 18.30
C TRP A 85 -20.88 3.68 17.10
N PHE A 86 -20.65 2.63 16.30
CA PHE A 86 -21.45 2.31 15.12
C PHE A 86 -22.84 1.83 15.51
N ILE A 87 -22.92 0.97 16.54
CA ILE A 87 -24.19 0.52 17.11
C ILE A 87 -24.96 1.73 17.65
N GLU A 88 -24.29 2.68 18.33
CA GLU A 88 -24.93 3.88 18.83
C GLU A 88 -25.49 4.77 17.71
N GLU A 89 -24.70 5.02 16.67
CA GLU A 89 -25.11 5.80 15.51
C GLU A 89 -26.31 5.15 14.80
N TYR A 90 -26.24 3.83 14.59
CA TYR A 90 -27.34 3.05 14.01
C TYR A 90 -28.60 3.13 14.88
N LEU A 91 -28.46 3.00 16.20
CA LEU A 91 -29.58 3.14 17.13
C LEU A 91 -30.18 4.54 17.14
N ARG A 92 -29.35 5.59 17.01
CA ARG A 92 -29.82 6.98 16.89
C ARG A 92 -30.63 7.18 15.61
N ALA A 93 -30.20 6.57 14.50
CA ALA A 93 -30.88 6.66 13.22
C ALA A 93 -32.22 5.88 13.16
N TYR A 94 -32.33 4.75 13.86
CA TYR A 94 -33.43 3.78 13.64
C TYR A 94 -34.30 3.44 14.87
N ARG A 95 -34.14 4.11 16.02
CA ARG A 95 -34.93 3.79 17.23
C ARG A 95 -36.45 3.93 16.99
N PRO A 96 -37.29 2.96 17.40
CA PRO A 96 -38.74 3.09 17.30
C PRO A 96 -39.22 4.16 18.28
N GLY A 97 -39.89 5.19 17.76
CA GLY A 97 -40.39 6.33 18.54
C GLY A 97 -40.03 7.72 17.97
N ARG A 98 -39.18 7.81 16.94
CA ARG A 98 -38.93 9.07 16.22
C ARG A 98 -39.06 9.05 14.71
N HIS A 99 -39.14 7.89 14.06
CA HIS A 99 -39.34 7.83 12.62
C HIS A 99 -40.36 6.76 12.28
N ALA A 100 -41.56 7.21 11.90
CA ALA A 100 -42.44 6.45 11.02
C ALA A 100 -41.68 6.19 9.70
N ALA A 101 -41.96 5.04 9.10
CA ALA A 101 -41.47 4.55 7.80
C ALA A 101 -40.76 5.60 6.93
N ALA A 102 -39.46 5.45 6.75
CA ALA A 102 -38.72 6.21 5.74
C ALA A 102 -38.38 5.26 4.58
N ASP A 103 -38.97 5.56 3.43
CA ASP A 103 -38.40 5.29 2.10
C ASP A 103 -36.91 5.66 2.07
N GLU A 104 -36.10 5.07 1.17
CA GLU A 104 -34.68 5.40 0.99
C GLU A 104 -34.49 6.93 1.09
N PRO A 105 -33.79 7.44 2.11
CA PRO A 105 -33.89 8.84 2.43
C PRO A 105 -33.22 9.65 1.32
N ALA A 106 -33.92 10.65 0.80
CA ALA A 106 -33.47 11.57 -0.25
C ALA A 106 -32.05 12.14 -0.03
N CYS A 107 -31.54 12.11 1.21
CA CYS A 107 -30.18 12.48 1.56
C CYS A 107 -29.10 11.60 0.92
N VAL A 108 -29.31 10.29 0.73
CA VAL A 108 -28.28 9.41 0.12
C VAL A 108 -28.17 9.66 -1.37
N ALA A 109 -29.30 9.86 -2.06
CA ALA A 109 -29.32 10.22 -3.47
C ALA A 109 -28.65 11.59 -3.70
N ALA A 110 -28.93 12.58 -2.85
CA ALA A 110 -28.29 13.89 -2.91
C ALA A 110 -26.77 13.81 -2.73
N VAL A 111 -26.28 13.02 -1.76
CA VAL A 111 -24.84 12.79 -1.55
C VAL A 111 -24.20 12.13 -2.77
N TRP A 112 -24.88 11.17 -3.39
CA TRP A 112 -24.35 10.50 -4.59
C TRP A 112 -24.36 11.40 -5.82
N GLU A 113 -25.35 12.27 -5.98
CA GLU A 113 -25.35 13.26 -7.05
C GLU A 113 -24.21 14.28 -6.88
N GLU A 114 -23.99 14.78 -5.66
CA GLU A 114 -22.89 15.71 -5.37
C GLU A 114 -21.51 15.05 -5.56
N ALA A 115 -21.39 13.78 -5.16
CA ALA A 115 -20.15 13.02 -5.30
C ALA A 115 -19.86 12.56 -6.75
N MET A 116 -20.79 12.77 -7.68
CA MET A 116 -20.69 12.29 -9.06
C MET A 116 -20.06 13.32 -9.98
N LEU A 117 -18.91 12.99 -10.55
CA LEU A 117 -18.26 13.74 -11.60
C LEU A 117 -18.69 13.19 -12.97
N ARG A 118 -19.09 14.10 -13.87
CA ARG A 118 -19.56 13.75 -15.22
C ARG A 118 -18.58 14.30 -16.27
N PRO A 119 -18.10 13.47 -17.20
CA PRO A 119 -17.30 13.95 -18.31
C PRO A 119 -18.19 14.66 -19.34
N ALA A 120 -17.61 15.59 -20.11
CA ALA A 120 -18.33 16.31 -21.16
C ALA A 120 -18.93 15.36 -22.22
N LYS A 121 -18.25 14.23 -22.49
CA LYS A 121 -18.74 13.15 -23.36
C LYS A 121 -18.67 11.83 -22.62
N ALA A 122 -19.78 11.43 -21.99
CA ALA A 122 -19.89 10.13 -21.32
C ALA A 122 -19.94 9.00 -22.36
N ARG A 123 -19.03 8.05 -22.25
CA ARG A 123 -18.90 6.91 -23.18
C ARG A 123 -19.33 5.58 -22.58
N PHE A 124 -19.36 5.49 -21.25
CA PHE A 124 -19.61 4.25 -20.51
C PHE A 124 -20.80 4.37 -19.57
N ARG A 125 -21.44 3.23 -19.28
CA ARG A 125 -22.59 3.14 -18.37
C ARG A 125 -22.13 3.05 -16.90
N GLY A 126 -22.99 3.45 -15.97
CA GLY A 126 -22.64 3.46 -14.55
C GLY A 126 -21.57 4.50 -14.21
N ALA A 127 -20.98 4.36 -13.02
CA ALA A 127 -19.91 5.22 -12.53
C ALA A 127 -18.78 4.37 -11.96
N VAL A 128 -17.55 4.83 -12.17
CA VAL A 128 -16.35 4.25 -11.58
C VAL A 128 -16.20 4.81 -10.17
N GLU A 129 -16.15 3.94 -9.17
CA GLU A 129 -15.97 4.34 -7.77
C GLU A 129 -14.48 4.54 -7.51
N VAL A 130 -14.11 5.70 -6.96
CA VAL A 130 -12.72 6.01 -6.58
C VAL A 130 -12.67 6.34 -5.09
N HIS A 131 -11.83 5.62 -4.36
CA HIS A 131 -11.62 5.80 -2.93
C HIS A 131 -10.16 6.14 -2.65
N ALA A 132 -9.93 7.23 -1.93
CA ALA A 132 -8.66 7.53 -1.29
C ALA A 132 -8.74 7.04 0.16
N LEU A 133 -7.93 6.04 0.51
CA LEU A 133 -7.90 5.43 1.85
C LEU A 133 -6.55 5.80 2.51
N PRO A 134 -6.52 6.80 3.41
CA PRO A 134 -5.29 7.17 4.10
C PRO A 134 -4.82 6.07 5.05
N ASN A 135 -3.50 6.01 5.27
CA ASN A 135 -2.93 5.16 6.31
C ASN A 135 -3.22 5.78 7.69
N ALA A 136 -3.41 4.92 8.71
CA ALA A 136 -3.63 5.38 10.08
C ALA A 136 -2.48 6.30 10.54
N GLY A 137 -2.82 7.55 10.87
CA GLY A 137 -1.84 8.56 11.32
C GLY A 137 -0.98 9.20 10.22
N LYS A 138 -1.20 8.89 8.93
CA LYS A 138 -0.48 9.50 7.79
C LYS A 138 -1.44 9.84 6.65
N GLU A 139 -2.13 10.98 6.74
CA GLU A 139 -3.17 11.40 5.78
C GLU A 139 -2.68 11.56 4.34
N GLU A 140 -1.39 11.89 4.15
CA GLU A 140 -0.81 12.12 2.82
C GLU A 140 -0.39 10.83 2.11
N THR A 141 -0.39 9.69 2.80
CA THR A 141 -0.03 8.37 2.26
C THR A 141 -1.18 7.39 2.42
N GLY A 142 -1.24 6.34 1.61
CA GLY A 142 -2.33 5.38 1.71
C GLY A 142 -2.52 4.54 0.47
N GLN A 143 -3.78 4.24 0.16
CA GLN A 143 -4.16 3.44 -0.99
C GLN A 143 -5.29 4.10 -1.77
N ILE A 144 -5.17 4.07 -3.09
CA ILE A 144 -6.24 4.44 -4.01
C ILE A 144 -6.89 3.15 -4.50
N LEU A 145 -8.21 3.05 -4.37
CA LEU A 145 -9.01 1.95 -4.89
C LEU A 145 -9.93 2.46 -5.99
N VAL A 146 -9.95 1.76 -7.11
CA VAL A 146 -10.83 2.05 -8.25
C VAL A 146 -11.66 0.81 -8.55
N ARG A 147 -12.99 0.92 -8.43
CA ARG A 147 -13.93 -0.18 -8.65
C ARG A 147 -14.86 0.14 -9.81
N TYR A 148 -15.02 -0.84 -10.68
CA TYR A 148 -15.94 -0.81 -11.80
C TYR A 148 -16.08 -2.22 -12.37
N GLU A 149 -17.00 -2.42 -13.31
CA GLU A 149 -17.03 -3.63 -14.12
C GLU A 149 -15.75 -3.81 -14.94
N MET A 150 -15.44 -5.05 -15.31
CA MET A 150 -14.25 -5.35 -16.10
C MET A 150 -14.36 -4.67 -17.47
N ASN A 151 -13.47 -3.72 -17.73
CA ASN A 151 -13.52 -2.90 -18.94
C ASN A 151 -12.08 -2.67 -19.47
N PRO A 152 -11.78 -3.04 -20.74
CA PRO A 152 -10.44 -2.88 -21.30
C PRO A 152 -9.91 -1.44 -21.29
N GLU A 153 -10.78 -0.44 -21.48
CA GLU A 153 -10.41 0.97 -21.42
C GLU A 153 -10.09 1.38 -19.98
N LEU A 154 -10.82 0.87 -19.00
CA LEU A 154 -10.45 1.07 -17.59
C LEU A 154 -9.09 0.45 -17.30
N SER A 155 -8.81 -0.75 -17.81
CA SER A 155 -7.50 -1.40 -17.65
C SER A 155 -6.36 -0.56 -18.25
N ARG A 156 -6.60 0.10 -19.39
CA ARG A 156 -5.64 1.02 -20.02
C ARG A 156 -5.40 2.25 -19.16
N VAL A 157 -6.47 2.89 -18.68
CA VAL A 157 -6.37 4.06 -17.77
C VAL A 157 -5.67 3.68 -16.47
N ALA A 158 -6.03 2.54 -15.88
CA ALA A 158 -5.46 2.04 -14.64
C ALA A 158 -3.94 1.85 -14.74
N ARG A 159 -3.46 1.20 -15.81
CA ARG A 159 -2.02 1.07 -16.08
C ARG A 159 -1.32 2.42 -16.20
N GLY A 160 -1.91 3.37 -16.94
CA GLY A 160 -1.38 4.73 -17.09
C GLY A 160 -1.38 5.55 -15.80
N ALA A 161 -2.17 5.17 -14.80
CA ALA A 161 -2.18 5.78 -13.48
C ALA A 161 -1.45 4.95 -12.42
N LYS A 162 -0.62 3.97 -12.84
CA LYS A 162 0.18 3.08 -11.98
C LYS A 162 -0.67 2.24 -11.00
N LEU A 163 -1.93 1.98 -11.33
CA LEU A 163 -2.79 1.06 -10.58
C LEU A 163 -2.57 -0.38 -11.06
N ARG A 164 -2.68 -1.33 -10.13
CA ARG A 164 -2.57 -2.77 -10.39
C ARG A 164 -3.88 -3.45 -10.02
N TRP A 165 -4.25 -4.50 -10.74
CA TRP A 165 -5.43 -5.28 -10.38
C TRP A 165 -5.18 -6.10 -9.12
N ASP A 166 -6.05 -5.96 -8.13
CA ASP A 166 -6.08 -6.77 -6.93
C ASP A 166 -7.27 -7.74 -7.01
N HIS A 167 -6.96 -9.03 -7.14
CA HIS A 167 -7.96 -10.09 -7.26
C HIS A 167 -8.80 -10.27 -5.98
N ALA A 168 -8.20 -10.08 -4.80
CA ALA A 168 -8.90 -10.24 -3.53
C ALA A 168 -9.91 -9.11 -3.31
N ARG A 169 -9.54 -7.89 -3.68
CA ARG A 169 -10.41 -6.71 -3.57
C ARG A 169 -11.31 -6.52 -4.76
N THR A 170 -11.08 -7.22 -5.88
CA THR A 170 -11.77 -7.04 -7.17
C THR A 170 -11.76 -5.58 -7.61
N ALA A 171 -10.59 -4.96 -7.53
CA ALA A 171 -10.41 -3.53 -7.74
C ALA A 171 -9.02 -3.23 -8.29
N TYR A 172 -8.88 -2.09 -8.96
CA TYR A 172 -7.56 -1.53 -9.25
C TYR A 172 -7.05 -0.78 -8.02
N VAL A 173 -5.84 -1.11 -7.57
CA VAL A 173 -5.23 -0.58 -6.35
C VAL A 173 -3.90 0.09 -6.67
N ARG A 174 -3.62 1.23 -6.03
CA ARG A 174 -2.33 1.90 -6.05
C ARG A 174 -1.95 2.31 -4.64
N THR A 175 -0.77 1.92 -4.20
CA THR A 175 -0.18 2.47 -2.98
C THR A 175 0.39 3.85 -3.26
N VAL A 176 0.15 4.79 -2.35
CA VAL A 176 0.76 6.12 -2.33
C VAL A 176 1.68 6.17 -1.13
N ASP A 177 2.98 6.08 -1.41
CA ASP A 177 4.08 6.22 -0.45
C ASP A 177 4.63 7.66 -0.50
N GLU A 178 5.71 7.92 0.24
CA GLU A 178 6.38 9.23 0.28
C GLU A 178 6.83 9.72 -1.11
N CYS A 179 7.23 8.80 -2.00
CA CYS A 179 7.63 9.15 -3.36
C CYS A 179 6.44 9.60 -4.23
N ALA A 180 5.23 9.18 -3.87
CA ALA A 180 4.01 9.42 -4.63
C ALA A 180 3.02 10.36 -3.92
N MET A 181 3.32 10.89 -2.75
CA MET A 181 2.43 11.78 -1.99
C MET A 181 2.16 13.12 -2.72
N PRO A 182 1.09 13.86 -2.37
CA PRO A 182 0.02 13.49 -1.43
C PRO A 182 -1.07 12.59 -2.07
N LEU A 183 -1.71 11.76 -1.24
CA LEU A 183 -2.75 10.80 -1.62
C LEU A 183 -3.91 11.44 -2.39
N VAL A 184 -4.40 12.59 -1.92
CA VAL A 184 -5.51 13.34 -2.54
C VAL A 184 -5.15 13.73 -3.98
N ASP A 185 -3.92 14.18 -4.24
CA ASP A 185 -3.49 14.59 -5.58
C ASP A 185 -3.41 13.41 -6.53
N ARG A 186 -2.93 12.26 -6.06
CA ARG A 186 -2.90 11.03 -6.86
C ARG A 186 -4.31 10.51 -7.15
N ALA A 187 -5.23 10.60 -6.19
CA ALA A 187 -6.63 10.24 -6.40
C ALA A 187 -7.33 11.19 -7.39
N ALA A 188 -7.04 12.49 -7.30
CA ALA A 188 -7.56 13.50 -8.22
C ALA A 188 -7.03 13.28 -9.65
N GLU A 189 -5.75 12.96 -9.80
CA GLU A 189 -5.15 12.61 -11.10
C GLU A 189 -5.83 11.38 -11.72
N VAL A 190 -6.14 10.35 -10.92
CA VAL A 190 -6.88 9.16 -11.37
C VAL A 190 -8.28 9.56 -11.84
N CYS A 191 -9.00 10.38 -11.08
CA CYS A 191 -10.32 10.88 -11.46
C CYS A 191 -10.28 11.67 -12.78
N ALA A 192 -9.32 12.59 -12.93
CA ALA A 192 -9.14 13.37 -14.15
C ALA A 192 -8.85 12.49 -15.39
N LYS A 193 -8.00 11.46 -15.23
CA LYS A 193 -7.72 10.47 -16.28
C LYS A 193 -8.97 9.68 -16.68
N LEU A 194 -9.78 9.26 -15.70
CA LEU A 194 -11.04 8.53 -15.94
C LEU A 194 -12.07 9.41 -16.67
N LEU A 195 -12.24 10.66 -16.22
CA LEU A 195 -13.13 11.63 -16.85
C LEU A 195 -12.71 11.91 -18.30
N THR A 196 -11.41 12.08 -18.55
CA THR A 196 -10.86 12.28 -19.90
C THR A 196 -11.14 11.07 -20.81
N ALA A 197 -11.12 9.86 -20.25
CA ALA A 197 -11.47 8.65 -20.99
C ALA A 197 -12.98 8.49 -21.23
N GLY A 198 -13.82 9.32 -20.63
CA GLY A 198 -15.28 9.32 -20.81
C GLY A 198 -16.04 8.49 -19.77
N PHE A 199 -15.41 8.12 -18.66
CA PHE A 199 -16.09 7.49 -17.52
C PHE A 199 -16.73 8.55 -16.62
N ARG A 200 -17.91 8.23 -16.07
CA ARG A 200 -18.43 8.94 -14.90
C ARG A 200 -17.68 8.44 -13.67
N VAL A 201 -17.40 9.33 -12.72
CA VAL A 201 -16.59 8.99 -11.54
C VAL A 201 -17.38 9.35 -10.29
N LEU A 202 -17.51 8.40 -9.36
CA LEU A 202 -18.03 8.64 -8.03
C LEU A 202 -16.86 8.76 -7.05
N ALA A 203 -16.65 9.95 -6.49
CA ALA A 203 -15.62 10.22 -5.50
C ALA A 203 -16.24 10.95 -4.30
N LEU A 204 -16.29 10.29 -3.14
CA LEU A 204 -16.96 10.84 -1.95
C LEU A 204 -16.18 12.01 -1.31
N ASP A 205 -14.85 12.02 -1.45
CA ASP A 205 -13.99 13.08 -0.95
C ASP A 205 -14.11 14.35 -1.83
N ALA A 206 -14.57 15.44 -1.23
CA ALA A 206 -14.76 16.72 -1.91
C ALA A 206 -13.45 17.33 -2.44
N SER A 207 -12.34 17.18 -1.70
CA SER A 207 -11.03 17.70 -2.10
C SER A 207 -10.51 17.00 -3.35
N VAL A 208 -10.74 15.68 -3.44
CA VAL A 208 -10.41 14.89 -4.64
C VAL A 208 -11.23 15.38 -5.84
N ARG A 209 -12.53 15.64 -5.64
CA ARG A 209 -13.43 16.13 -6.71
C ARG A 209 -12.97 17.49 -7.24
N GLU A 210 -12.76 18.45 -6.34
CA GLU A 210 -12.38 19.81 -6.69
C GLU A 210 -11.05 19.86 -7.45
N LYS A 211 -10.03 19.16 -6.95
CA LYS A 211 -8.72 19.08 -7.62
C LYS A 211 -8.80 18.39 -8.97
N ALA A 212 -9.60 17.33 -9.11
CA ALA A 212 -9.76 16.62 -10.37
C ALA A 212 -10.41 17.51 -11.46
N LEU A 213 -11.38 18.34 -11.08
CA LEU A 213 -12.07 19.26 -11.99
C LEU A 213 -11.24 20.48 -12.35
N SER A 214 -10.60 21.09 -11.35
CA SER A 214 -9.78 22.29 -11.55
C SER A 214 -8.40 21.99 -12.15
N GLY A 215 -7.93 20.74 -12.07
CA GLY A 215 -6.59 20.33 -12.51
C GLY A 215 -5.47 20.85 -11.60
N THR A 216 -5.78 21.23 -10.36
CA THR A 216 -4.84 21.85 -9.41
C THR A 216 -4.04 20.85 -8.57
N TYR A 217 -4.22 19.54 -8.80
CA TYR A 217 -3.39 18.53 -8.14
C TYR A 217 -1.92 18.66 -8.55
N ALA A 218 -0.99 18.52 -7.61
CA ALA A 218 0.43 18.53 -7.92
C ALA A 218 0.78 17.32 -8.80
N ARG A 219 1.80 17.47 -9.64
CA ARG A 219 2.36 16.33 -10.37
C ARG A 219 3.28 15.52 -9.47
N GLU A 220 3.34 14.21 -9.71
CA GLU A 220 4.25 13.32 -9.00
C GLU A 220 5.70 13.72 -9.29
N TYR A 221 6.51 13.86 -8.23
CA TYR A 221 7.90 14.23 -8.40
C TYR A 221 8.68 13.05 -9.01
N PRO A 222 9.45 13.26 -10.09
CA PRO A 222 9.95 12.15 -10.90
C PRO A 222 11.29 11.58 -10.44
N ARG A 223 11.96 12.14 -9.42
CA ARG A 223 13.34 11.76 -9.04
C ARG A 223 13.46 11.55 -7.54
N TRP A 224 13.62 10.30 -7.13
CA TRP A 224 13.76 9.92 -5.73
C TRP A 224 14.93 8.98 -5.50
N ILE A 225 15.56 9.11 -4.34
CA ILE A 225 16.48 8.15 -3.76
C ILE A 225 15.80 7.61 -2.52
N ARG A 226 15.62 6.28 -2.47
CA ARG A 226 14.99 5.61 -1.34
C ARG A 226 15.80 4.43 -0.86
N ARG A 227 15.44 3.91 0.31
CA ARG A 227 15.99 2.65 0.80
C ARG A 227 15.67 1.52 -0.18
N GLY A 228 16.70 0.77 -0.57
CA GLY A 228 16.54 -0.39 -1.43
C GLY A 228 15.98 -1.59 -0.70
N LYS A 229 15.47 -2.56 -1.46
CA LYS A 229 15.03 -3.85 -0.91
C LYS A 229 16.16 -4.62 -0.22
N ASN A 230 17.38 -4.52 -0.76
CA ASN A 230 18.57 -5.01 -0.09
C ASN A 230 18.95 -3.99 1.00
N PRO A 231 19.10 -4.42 2.27
CA PRO A 231 19.41 -3.52 3.38
C PRO A 231 20.71 -2.74 3.20
N PHE A 232 21.59 -3.17 2.31
CA PHE A 232 22.85 -2.50 1.98
C PHE A 232 22.79 -1.68 0.69
N THR A 233 21.61 -1.26 0.25
CA THR A 233 21.48 -0.51 -1.01
C THR A 233 20.50 0.64 -0.91
N LEU A 234 20.71 1.63 -1.76
CA LEU A 234 19.78 2.72 -2.04
C LEU A 234 19.32 2.62 -3.49
N GLU A 235 18.01 2.75 -3.71
CA GLU A 235 17.36 2.70 -5.01
C GLU A 235 17.16 4.11 -5.58
N PHE A 236 17.58 4.31 -6.82
CA PHE A 236 17.27 5.51 -7.60
C PHE A 236 16.01 5.27 -8.44
N LEU A 237 14.97 6.04 -8.15
CA LEU A 237 13.72 6.07 -8.90
C LEU A 237 13.69 7.30 -9.79
N TYR A 238 13.69 7.09 -11.10
CA TYR A 238 13.54 8.17 -12.06
C TYR A 238 12.86 7.73 -13.35
N THR A 239 12.25 8.70 -14.04
CA THR A 239 11.73 8.47 -15.39
C THR A 239 12.90 8.19 -16.33
N HIS A 240 12.81 7.14 -17.14
CA HIS A 240 13.89 6.72 -18.01
C HIS A 240 14.42 7.88 -18.87
N ASN A 241 15.71 8.16 -18.71
CA ASN A 241 16.45 9.18 -19.42
C ASN A 241 17.88 8.66 -19.60
N PRO A 242 18.36 8.41 -20.84
CA PRO A 242 19.67 7.82 -21.08
C PRO A 242 20.82 8.59 -20.43
N TRP A 243 20.81 9.92 -20.54
CA TRP A 243 21.83 10.78 -19.95
C TRP A 243 21.85 10.66 -18.42
N LEU A 244 20.69 10.72 -17.77
CA LEU A 244 20.60 10.57 -16.31
C LEU A 244 20.99 9.16 -15.87
N HIS A 245 20.64 8.15 -16.66
CA HIS A 245 20.97 6.77 -16.38
C HIS A 245 22.48 6.52 -16.37
N GLU A 246 23.20 7.07 -17.35
CA GLU A 246 24.67 7.03 -17.38
C GLU A 246 25.29 7.75 -16.18
N ARG A 247 24.74 8.91 -15.79
CA ARG A 247 25.21 9.62 -14.59
C ARG A 247 25.02 8.81 -13.32
N VAL A 248 23.84 8.22 -13.12
CA VAL A 248 23.59 7.33 -11.98
C VAL A 248 24.54 6.12 -12.01
N ARG A 249 24.80 5.56 -13.20
CA ARG A 249 25.76 4.44 -13.35
C ARG A 249 27.19 4.84 -13.00
N SER A 250 27.61 6.08 -13.30
CA SER A 250 28.95 6.59 -12.95
C SER A 250 29.18 6.70 -11.45
N LEU A 251 28.12 6.79 -10.64
CA LEU A 251 28.16 6.72 -9.17
C LEU A 251 28.47 5.29 -8.64
N GLY A 252 28.67 4.31 -9.53
CA GLY A 252 28.83 2.90 -9.17
C GLY A 252 27.50 2.15 -9.00
N ALA A 253 26.38 2.76 -9.40
CA ALA A 253 25.08 2.12 -9.31
C ALA A 253 24.92 0.98 -10.32
N ARG A 254 24.22 -0.09 -9.92
CA ARG A 254 23.97 -1.30 -10.71
C ARG A 254 22.49 -1.52 -10.90
N TRP A 255 22.10 -2.06 -12.05
CA TRP A 255 20.71 -2.38 -12.32
C TRP A 255 20.30 -3.69 -11.63
N SER A 256 19.25 -3.66 -10.80
CA SER A 256 18.74 -4.84 -10.09
C SER A 256 17.59 -5.56 -10.81
N GLY A 257 17.24 -5.13 -12.02
CA GLY A 257 16.04 -5.58 -12.73
C GLY A 257 14.83 -4.66 -12.51
N GLN A 258 14.83 -3.87 -11.44
CA GLN A 258 13.72 -2.97 -11.08
C GLN A 258 14.13 -1.51 -10.93
N ALA A 259 15.31 -1.25 -10.37
CA ALA A 259 15.86 0.09 -10.18
C ALA A 259 17.39 0.07 -10.30
N MET A 260 17.98 1.26 -10.38
CA MET A 260 19.42 1.41 -10.19
C MET A 260 19.71 1.47 -8.70
N GLU A 261 20.64 0.65 -8.23
CA GLU A 261 21.00 0.50 -6.83
C GLU A 261 22.45 0.85 -6.59
N VAL A 262 22.72 1.65 -5.55
CA VAL A 262 24.07 1.97 -5.08
C VAL A 262 24.26 1.42 -3.67
N ASN A 263 25.50 1.09 -3.30
CA ASN A 263 25.81 0.74 -1.91
C ASN A 263 25.60 1.97 -1.03
N TRP A 264 24.87 1.80 0.08
CA TRP A 264 24.62 2.87 1.04
C TRP A 264 25.90 3.47 1.65
N MET A 265 27.05 2.80 1.61
CA MET A 265 28.32 3.35 2.11
C MET A 265 28.80 4.59 1.35
N LEU A 266 28.35 4.79 0.11
CA LEU A 266 28.67 5.96 -0.73
C LEU A 266 27.76 7.15 -0.37
N THR A 267 27.61 7.45 0.92
CA THR A 267 26.60 8.40 1.40
C THR A 267 26.86 9.82 0.94
N GLU A 268 28.12 10.28 1.00
CA GLU A 268 28.50 11.65 0.69
C GLU A 268 28.31 11.91 -0.80
N GLU A 269 28.82 11.02 -1.65
CA GLU A 269 28.68 11.10 -3.09
C GLU A 269 27.21 11.00 -3.51
N THR A 270 26.41 10.18 -2.83
CA THR A 270 24.97 10.06 -3.10
C THR A 270 24.21 11.34 -2.73
N GLN A 271 24.57 12.00 -1.63
CA GLN A 271 23.96 13.27 -1.22
C GLN A 271 24.33 14.41 -2.16
N GLU A 272 25.60 14.52 -2.54
CA GLU A 272 26.06 15.50 -3.54
C GLU A 272 25.39 15.27 -4.90
N PHE A 273 25.31 14.01 -5.33
CA PHE A 273 24.59 13.63 -6.55
C PHE A 273 23.11 14.03 -6.48
N ALA A 274 22.48 13.84 -5.32
CA ALA A 274 21.08 14.21 -5.13
C ALA A 274 20.87 15.71 -5.31
N GLN A 275 21.75 16.54 -4.76
CA GLN A 275 21.69 17.99 -4.93
C GLN A 275 21.94 18.41 -6.38
N LEU A 276 23.00 17.86 -7.01
CA LEU A 276 23.40 18.22 -8.36
C LEU A 276 22.33 17.89 -9.42
N TYR A 277 21.66 16.74 -9.27
CA TYR A 277 20.66 16.25 -10.22
C TYR A 277 19.22 16.40 -9.72
N ASN A 278 19.01 17.13 -8.62
CA ASN A 278 17.71 17.44 -8.03
C ASN A 278 16.89 16.17 -7.70
N PHE A 279 17.50 15.20 -7.05
CA PHE A 279 16.77 14.08 -6.44
C PHE A 279 16.29 14.46 -5.05
N ARG A 280 15.11 13.98 -4.70
CA ARG A 280 14.64 13.99 -3.31
C ARG A 280 15.06 12.69 -2.63
N ILE A 281 15.40 12.76 -1.36
CA ILE A 281 15.78 11.61 -0.55
C ILE A 281 14.60 11.34 0.39
N THR A 282 14.14 10.08 0.47
CA THR A 282 13.08 9.69 1.40
C THR A 282 13.58 9.68 2.84
N GLU A 283 12.69 9.87 3.81
CA GLU A 283 13.01 9.83 5.24
C GLU A 283 13.80 8.56 5.63
N ASP A 284 13.34 7.38 5.20
CA ASP A 284 14.01 6.10 5.45
C ASP A 284 15.46 6.03 4.91
N ALA A 285 15.76 6.75 3.83
CA ALA A 285 17.10 6.79 3.25
C ALA A 285 17.98 7.82 3.97
N GLN A 286 17.38 8.93 4.41
CA GLN A 286 18.04 9.93 5.23
C GLN A 286 18.49 9.33 6.58
N GLU A 287 17.65 8.50 7.20
CA GLU A 287 18.03 7.78 8.43
C GLU A 287 19.26 6.89 8.25
N ILE A 288 19.41 6.25 7.09
CA ILE A 288 20.60 5.44 6.76
C ILE A 288 21.84 6.33 6.71
N PHE A 289 21.74 7.50 6.07
CA PHE A 289 22.84 8.46 6.00
C PHE A 289 23.27 8.96 7.38
N GLU A 290 22.31 9.30 8.24
CA GLU A 290 22.61 9.75 9.61
C GLU A 290 23.19 8.65 10.48
N ARG A 291 22.71 7.42 10.32
CA ARG A 291 23.24 6.26 11.04
C ARG A 291 24.69 6.00 10.62
N TRP A 292 24.98 6.07 9.32
CA TRP A 292 26.34 5.93 8.82
C TRP A 292 27.28 7.00 9.37
N HIS A 293 26.90 8.28 9.29
CA HIS A 293 27.69 9.38 9.82
C HIS A 293 28.01 9.21 11.32
N ARG A 294 27.04 8.71 12.10
CA ARG A 294 27.28 8.35 13.51
C ARG A 294 28.28 7.20 13.66
N THR A 295 28.18 6.17 12.84
CA THR A 295 29.12 5.03 12.87
C THR A 295 30.53 5.43 12.48
N VAL A 296 30.70 6.21 11.40
CA VAL A 296 32.02 6.69 10.94
C VAL A 296 32.68 7.58 11.98
N LYS A 297 31.94 8.51 12.62
CA LYS A 297 32.46 9.35 13.71
C LYS A 297 32.96 8.54 14.91
N ASN A 298 32.40 7.36 15.14
CA ASN A 298 32.76 6.47 16.24
C ASN A 298 33.72 5.34 15.80
N ALA A 299 34.12 5.32 14.53
CA ALA A 299 35.02 4.29 14.02
C ALA A 299 36.42 4.48 14.60
N ARG A 300 37.05 3.37 15.00
CA ARG A 300 38.47 3.39 15.38
C ARG A 300 39.29 3.57 14.11
N ILE A 301 39.96 4.71 14.02
CA ILE A 301 40.95 4.96 12.97
C ILE A 301 42.14 4.06 13.29
N TRP A 302 42.49 3.18 12.36
CA TRP A 302 43.76 2.49 12.41
C TRP A 302 44.81 3.49 11.91
N GLU A 303 45.69 3.92 12.81
CA GLU A 303 46.91 4.61 12.43
C GLU A 303 47.97 3.54 12.17
N GLU A 304 48.63 3.65 11.02
CA GLU A 304 49.81 2.88 10.71
C GLU A 304 50.90 3.25 11.72
N THR A 305 51.00 2.51 12.82
CA THR A 305 52.24 2.48 13.59
C THR A 305 53.28 1.93 12.64
N GLY A 306 54.19 2.79 12.20
CA GLY A 306 55.28 2.46 11.30
C GLY A 306 55.97 1.17 11.76
N ALA A 307 55.54 0.05 11.18
CA ALA A 307 56.35 -1.13 11.16
C ALA A 307 57.46 -0.76 10.19
N GLU A 308 58.68 -0.61 10.72
CA GLU A 308 59.88 -0.68 9.89
C GLU A 308 59.66 -1.83 8.92
N GLU A 309 59.63 -1.49 7.63
CA GLU A 309 59.54 -2.43 6.55
C GLU A 309 60.71 -3.39 6.75
N ALA A 310 60.43 -4.55 7.35
CA ALA A 310 61.42 -5.60 7.47
C ALA A 310 61.69 -6.03 6.04
N LEU A 311 62.71 -5.42 5.44
CA LEU A 311 63.31 -5.80 4.17
C LEU A 311 63.40 -7.32 4.20
N LEU A 312 62.51 -7.98 3.46
CA LEU A 312 62.68 -9.39 3.15
C LEU A 312 64.11 -9.51 2.64
N PRO A 313 64.95 -10.39 3.21
CA PRO A 313 66.31 -10.53 2.74
C PRO A 313 66.23 -10.78 1.24
N ALA A 314 66.96 -9.96 0.47
CA ALA A 314 66.95 -10.02 -0.98
C ALA A 314 67.10 -11.49 -1.40
N LEU A 315 66.10 -12.03 -2.07
CA LEU A 315 66.18 -13.36 -2.65
C LEU A 315 67.30 -13.33 -3.67
N ASP A 316 68.42 -13.97 -3.33
CA ASP A 316 69.52 -14.19 -4.25
C ASP A 316 68.96 -14.94 -5.47
N GLY A 317 69.05 -14.32 -6.64
CA GLY A 317 68.45 -14.82 -7.88
C GLY A 317 68.97 -16.21 -8.25
N ASP A 318 70.20 -16.53 -7.84
CA ASP A 318 70.84 -17.81 -8.09
C ASP A 318 70.24 -18.94 -7.21
N ALA A 319 69.85 -18.62 -5.97
CA ALA A 319 69.23 -19.59 -5.06
C ALA A 319 67.80 -19.98 -5.47
N LEU A 320 67.07 -19.05 -6.11
CA LEU A 320 65.73 -19.35 -6.65
C LEU A 320 65.81 -20.21 -7.93
N ALA A 321 66.82 -19.95 -8.77
CA ALA A 321 67.08 -20.72 -9.98
C ALA A 321 67.49 -22.17 -9.65
N GLU A 322 68.34 -22.39 -8.64
CA GLU A 322 68.67 -23.75 -8.16
C GLU A 322 67.45 -24.52 -7.64
N ARG A 323 66.56 -23.85 -6.88
CA ARG A 323 65.34 -24.49 -6.35
C ARG A 323 64.31 -24.85 -7.41
N LEU A 324 64.27 -24.10 -8.52
CA LEU A 324 63.38 -24.37 -9.65
C LEU A 324 63.95 -25.41 -10.63
N CYS A 325 65.27 -25.50 -10.75
CA CYS A 325 65.97 -26.46 -11.61
C CYS A 325 66.25 -27.82 -10.94
N ALA A 326 66.04 -27.94 -9.62
CA ALA A 326 66.06 -29.24 -8.95
C ALA A 326 64.98 -30.14 -9.57
N ARG A 327 65.42 -31.14 -10.35
CA ARG A 327 64.57 -32.17 -10.95
C ARG A 327 63.68 -32.75 -9.85
N ILE A 328 62.38 -32.57 -9.97
CA ILE A 328 61.41 -33.29 -9.16
C ILE A 328 61.59 -34.76 -9.50
N GLU A 329 62.30 -35.51 -8.67
CA GLU A 329 62.26 -36.97 -8.73
C GLU A 329 60.86 -37.37 -8.27
N ILE A 330 60.01 -37.68 -9.24
CA ILE A 330 58.68 -38.25 -8.96
C ILE A 330 58.91 -39.58 -8.24
N PRO A 331 58.43 -39.73 -6.99
CA PRO A 331 58.53 -40.97 -6.23
C PRO A 331 57.99 -42.16 -7.04
N GLU A 332 58.67 -43.32 -6.97
CA GLU A 332 58.36 -44.50 -7.79
C GLU A 332 56.95 -45.07 -7.55
N ASP A 333 56.34 -44.76 -6.41
CA ASP A 333 54.98 -45.09 -6.00
C ASP A 333 53.88 -44.24 -6.66
N LEU A 334 54.27 -43.20 -7.41
CA LEU A 334 53.37 -42.33 -8.18
C LEU A 334 53.56 -42.49 -9.71
N ARG A 335 54.29 -43.51 -10.15
CA ARG A 335 54.34 -43.90 -11.56
C ARG A 335 53.22 -44.90 -11.83
N ASP A 336 52.28 -44.53 -12.69
CA ASP A 336 51.24 -45.44 -13.16
C ASP A 336 51.88 -46.62 -13.91
N ASP A 337 51.56 -47.84 -13.48
CA ASP A 337 51.91 -49.08 -14.18
C ASP A 337 51.10 -49.14 -15.49
N ASP A 338 51.70 -48.69 -16.59
CA ASP A 338 51.18 -48.93 -17.94
C ASP A 338 51.45 -50.41 -18.31
N GLY A 339 50.46 -51.28 -18.02
CA GLY A 339 50.34 -52.66 -18.48
C GLY A 339 49.09 -52.89 -19.32
#